data_AF-A0A428Y9H9-F1
#
_entry.id   AF-A0A428Y9H9-F1
#
_cell.length_a   1.000
_cell.length_b   1.000
_cell.length_c   1.000
_cell.angle_alpha   90.00
_cell.angle_beta   90.00
_cell.angle_gamma   90.00
#
_symmetry.space_group_name_H-M   'P 1'
#
loop_
_entity.id
_entity.type
_entity.pdbx_description
1 polymer ?
#
loop_
_entity_poly.entity_id
_entity_poly.type
_entity_poly.pdbx_seq_one_letter_code
_entity_poly.pdbx_strand_id
1 'polypeptide(L)'
;MAFRDRWKANWWRWALIAVSLAMAVLSWREPVVAVFAAVPVLIWWSGPQAAKQGAVVLAITAWILMPRVLGLSGNWVPSVYEVCLFLPIITALVFGFARGKGCLSAAGLSAFAVVGLLTAGYTMVMHSEGDTGNEGVRPGPSGLEIAEGEKECGSGGCTQALRVTGDHAAERMREHLSSLGFDRRPGSSGLCRVHGLLIPYKVCAGVKEISPTTAEVSWSI
;
A
#
# COMPACT_ATOMS: atom_id res chain seq x y z
N MET A 1 -29.43 15.78 26.98
CA MET A 1 -29.56 15.64 25.52
C MET A 1 -29.82 14.18 25.18
N ALA A 2 -30.93 13.87 24.50
CA ALA A 2 -31.32 12.50 24.20
C ALA A 2 -30.27 11.82 23.31
N PHE A 3 -30.14 10.49 23.41
CA PHE A 3 -29.20 9.70 22.60
C PHE A 3 -29.35 9.97 21.10
N ARG A 4 -30.59 10.09 20.63
CA ARG A 4 -30.94 10.37 19.23
C ARG A 4 -30.44 11.73 18.74
N ASP A 5 -30.43 12.75 19.60
CA ASP A 5 -29.93 14.10 19.24
C ASP A 5 -28.41 14.13 19.18
N ARG A 6 -27.73 13.41 20.11
CA ARG A 6 -26.27 13.20 20.05
C ARG A 6 -25.86 12.39 18.83
N TRP A 7 -26.67 11.41 18.43
CA TRP A 7 -26.45 10.62 17.22
C TRP A 7 -26.58 11.50 15.97
N LYS A 8 -27.68 12.25 15.84
CA LYS A 8 -27.89 13.17 14.72
C LYS A 8 -26.88 14.31 14.68
N ALA A 9 -26.36 14.77 15.81
CA ALA A 9 -25.31 15.80 15.81
C ALA A 9 -23.94 15.26 15.37
N ASN A 10 -23.70 13.96 15.54
CA ASN A 10 -22.41 13.31 15.30
C ASN A 10 -22.41 12.29 14.16
N TRP A 11 -23.48 12.21 13.36
CA TRP A 11 -23.61 11.25 12.25
C TRP A 11 -22.42 11.31 11.27
N TRP A 12 -21.90 12.51 11.04
CA TRP A 12 -20.76 12.76 10.17
C TRP A 12 -19.47 12.09 10.68
N ARG A 13 -19.30 11.89 12.00
CA ARG A 13 -18.18 11.12 12.56
C ARG A 13 -18.25 9.66 12.16
N TRP A 14 -19.44 9.08 12.18
CA TRP A 14 -19.69 7.71 11.74
C TRP A 14 -19.48 7.54 10.25
N ALA A 15 -19.88 8.53 9.44
CA ALA A 15 -19.60 8.51 8.00
C ALA A 15 -18.09 8.47 7.73
N LEU A 16 -17.29 9.29 8.43
CA LEU A 16 -15.83 9.27 8.27
C LEU A 16 -15.22 7.92 8.68
N ILE A 17 -15.66 7.35 9.81
CA ILE A 17 -15.21 6.01 10.26
C ILE A 17 -15.57 4.94 9.23
N ALA A 18 -16.79 4.96 8.69
CA ALA A 18 -17.24 4.01 7.69
C ALA A 18 -16.39 4.09 6.42
N VAL A 19 -16.05 5.29 5.95
CA VAL A 19 -15.16 5.48 4.78
C VAL A 19 -13.76 4.97 5.08
N SER A 20 -13.19 5.26 6.25
CA SER A 20 -11.87 4.76 6.64
C SER A 20 -11.82 3.25 6.77
N LEU A 21 -12.86 2.63 7.33
CA LEU A 21 -13.00 1.18 7.39
C LEU A 21 -13.15 0.58 5.99
N ALA A 22 -13.94 1.19 5.12
CA ALA A 22 -14.05 0.75 3.74
C ALA A 22 -12.69 0.79 3.02
N MET A 23 -11.91 1.86 3.19
CA MET A 23 -10.56 1.94 2.65
C MET A 23 -9.63 0.87 3.25
N ALA A 24 -9.68 0.64 4.56
CA ALA A 24 -8.88 -0.39 5.22
C ALA A 24 -9.23 -1.81 4.72
N VAL A 25 -10.51 -2.09 4.49
CA VAL A 25 -10.98 -3.36 3.93
C VAL A 25 -10.54 -3.52 2.48
N LEU A 26 -10.62 -2.45 1.68
CA LEU A 26 -10.13 -2.48 0.29
C LEU A 26 -8.61 -2.68 0.23
N SER A 27 -7.87 -2.14 1.20
CA SER A 27 -6.43 -2.30 1.34
C SER A 27 -6.00 -3.57 2.09
N TRP A 28 -6.90 -4.55 2.32
CA TRP A 28 -6.59 -5.74 3.12
C TRP A 28 -5.41 -6.58 2.60
N ARG A 29 -5.10 -6.47 1.31
CA ARG A 29 -3.93 -7.12 0.70
C ARG A 29 -2.59 -6.55 1.19
N GLU A 30 -2.61 -5.34 1.74
CA GLU A 30 -1.46 -4.64 2.31
C GLU A 30 -1.79 -4.26 3.76
N PRO A 31 -1.67 -5.20 4.72
CA PRO A 31 -2.16 -5.01 6.10
C PRO A 31 -1.52 -3.79 6.79
N VAL A 32 -0.25 -3.50 6.47
CA VAL A 32 0.47 -2.33 6.97
C VAL A 32 -0.24 -1.03 6.53
N VAL A 33 -0.58 -0.95 5.24
CA VAL A 33 -1.28 0.21 4.66
C VAL A 33 -2.67 0.38 5.25
N ALA A 34 -3.41 -0.72 5.46
CA ALA A 34 -4.72 -0.71 6.10
C ALA A 34 -4.66 -0.17 7.54
N VAL A 35 -3.65 -0.56 8.33
CA VAL A 35 -3.45 -0.04 9.69
C VAL A 35 -3.16 1.45 9.66
N PHE A 36 -2.24 1.90 8.80
CA PHE A 36 -1.92 3.33 8.69
C PHE A 36 -3.08 4.18 8.16
N ALA A 37 -4.01 3.60 7.39
CA ALA A 37 -5.27 4.25 7.01
C ALA A 37 -6.22 4.47 8.19
N ALA A 38 -6.34 3.46 9.06
CA ALA A 38 -7.32 3.44 10.14
C ALA A 38 -6.86 4.24 11.38
N VAL A 39 -5.57 4.17 11.74
CA VAL A 39 -5.05 4.76 12.97
C VAL A 39 -5.27 6.28 13.07
N PRO A 40 -5.00 7.11 12.03
CA PRO A 40 -5.29 8.53 12.07
C PRO A 40 -6.74 8.87 12.43
N VAL A 41 -7.68 8.07 11.92
CA VAL A 41 -9.12 8.27 12.13
C VAL A 41 -9.56 7.82 13.52
N LEU A 42 -8.96 6.76 14.06
CA LEU A 42 -9.17 6.32 15.44
C LEU A 42 -8.60 7.33 16.45
N ILE A 43 -7.40 7.85 16.19
CA ILE A 43 -6.79 8.94 16.96
C ILE A 43 -7.70 10.17 16.92
N TRP A 44 -8.25 10.49 15.74
CA TRP A 44 -9.17 11.62 15.61
C TRP A 44 -10.48 11.42 16.38
N TRP A 45 -11.07 10.24 16.27
CA TRP A 45 -12.34 9.90 16.91
C TRP A 45 -12.28 9.98 18.45
N SER A 46 -11.15 9.59 19.03
CA SER A 46 -10.92 9.64 20.49
C SER A 46 -10.72 11.06 21.04
N GLY A 47 -10.56 12.08 20.19
CA GLY A 47 -10.27 13.45 20.59
C GLY A 47 -11.47 14.40 20.54
N PRO A 48 -11.40 15.56 21.21
CA PRO A 48 -12.37 16.66 21.07
C PRO A 48 -12.19 17.43 19.74
N GLN A 49 -11.67 16.79 18.70
CA GLN A 49 -11.18 17.43 17.49
C GLN A 49 -12.31 17.91 16.56
N ALA A 50 -12.03 18.96 15.80
CA ALA A 50 -13.01 19.60 14.94
C ALA A 50 -13.30 18.76 13.68
N ALA A 51 -14.50 18.90 13.14
CA ALA A 51 -14.92 18.20 11.92
C ALA A 51 -13.98 18.46 10.73
N LYS A 52 -13.47 19.69 10.63
CA LYS A 52 -12.54 20.10 9.58
C LYS A 52 -11.25 19.26 9.58
N GLN A 53 -10.71 18.92 10.75
CA GLN A 53 -9.47 18.15 10.86
C GLN A 53 -9.67 16.70 10.42
N GLY A 54 -10.78 16.09 10.82
CA GLY A 54 -11.13 14.74 10.38
C GLY A 54 -11.32 14.65 8.87
N ALA A 55 -11.96 15.66 8.28
CA ALA A 55 -12.12 15.75 6.82
C ALA A 55 -10.78 15.94 6.09
N VAL A 56 -9.88 16.79 6.60
CA VAL A 56 -8.54 16.98 6.03
C VAL A 56 -7.71 15.71 6.10
N VAL A 57 -7.67 15.04 7.25
CA VAL A 57 -6.97 13.77 7.40
C VAL A 57 -7.56 12.72 6.46
N LEU A 58 -8.89 12.59 6.40
CA LEU A 58 -9.53 11.65 5.47
C LEU A 58 -9.20 11.96 4.01
N ALA A 59 -9.24 13.24 3.61
CA ALA A 59 -8.92 13.64 2.24
C ALA A 59 -7.47 13.30 1.87
N ILE A 60 -6.52 13.53 2.78
CA ILE A 60 -5.11 13.20 2.57
C ILE A 60 -4.91 11.69 2.55
N THR A 61 -5.51 10.95 3.48
CA THR A 61 -5.48 9.48 3.49
C THR A 61 -6.06 8.93 2.19
N ALA A 62 -7.21 9.43 1.74
CA ALA A 62 -7.83 9.00 0.50
C ALA A 62 -6.95 9.33 -0.71
N TRP A 63 -6.36 10.53 -0.78
CA TRP A 63 -5.45 10.92 -1.86
C TRP A 63 -4.23 10.01 -1.96
N ILE A 64 -3.66 9.64 -0.81
CA ILE A 64 -2.47 8.78 -0.75
C ILE A 64 -2.81 7.32 -1.09
N LEU A 65 -3.97 6.82 -0.64
CA LEU A 65 -4.33 5.41 -0.75
C LEU A 65 -5.11 5.05 -2.02
N MET A 66 -6.02 5.91 -2.47
CA MET A 66 -6.90 5.61 -3.63
C MET A 66 -6.11 5.20 -4.86
N PRO A 67 -5.03 5.90 -5.27
CA PRO A 67 -4.30 5.51 -6.48
C PRO A 67 -3.77 4.08 -6.41
N ARG A 68 -3.23 3.66 -5.25
CA ARG A 68 -2.77 2.27 -5.03
C ARG A 68 -3.93 1.27 -5.05
N VAL A 69 -5.01 1.57 -4.33
CA VAL A 69 -6.18 0.68 -4.26
C VAL A 69 -6.81 0.47 -5.64
N LEU A 70 -6.77 1.49 -6.48
CA LEU A 70 -7.23 1.44 -7.88
C LEU A 70 -6.24 0.77 -8.83
N GLY A 71 -5.09 0.29 -8.34
CA GLY A 71 -4.05 -0.35 -9.17
C GLY A 71 -3.33 0.61 -10.11
N LEU A 72 -3.42 1.92 -9.85
CA LEU A 72 -2.70 2.92 -10.64
C LEU A 72 -1.21 2.81 -10.35
N SER A 73 -0.39 3.10 -11.36
CA SER A 73 1.07 3.03 -11.26
C SER A 73 1.72 4.29 -11.83
N GLY A 74 3.01 4.47 -11.51
CA GLY A 74 3.83 5.57 -11.98
C GLY A 74 4.36 6.47 -10.87
N ASN A 75 5.18 7.45 -11.26
CA ASN A 75 5.92 8.32 -10.34
C ASN A 75 5.03 9.28 -9.53
N TRP A 76 3.72 9.27 -9.72
CA TRP A 76 2.76 10.10 -8.98
C TRP A 76 1.98 9.28 -7.94
N VAL A 77 2.12 7.94 -7.98
CA VAL A 77 1.50 7.02 -7.03
C VAL A 77 2.47 6.80 -5.87
N PRO A 78 2.08 7.12 -4.63
CA PRO A 78 2.96 6.94 -3.49
C PRO A 78 3.40 5.47 -3.32
N SER A 79 4.69 5.26 -3.08
CA SER A 79 5.21 3.93 -2.73
C SER A 79 4.79 3.55 -1.32
N VAL A 80 4.84 2.25 -0.97
CA VAL A 80 4.49 1.77 0.40
C VAL A 80 5.30 2.52 1.46
N TYR A 81 6.58 2.78 1.19
CA TYR A 81 7.48 3.51 2.10
C TYR A 81 6.99 4.93 2.35
N GLU A 82 6.54 5.60 1.29
CA GLU A 82 6.02 6.96 1.36
C GLU A 82 4.69 7.02 2.11
N VAL A 83 3.82 6.03 1.93
CA VAL A 83 2.60 5.92 2.74
C VAL A 83 2.95 5.77 4.22
N CYS A 84 3.85 4.84 4.56
CA CYS A 84 4.27 4.59 5.95
C CYS A 84 5.03 5.77 6.57
N LEU A 85 5.73 6.57 5.76
CA LEU A 85 6.49 7.73 6.20
C LEU A 85 5.60 8.98 6.32
N PHE A 86 4.95 9.37 5.23
CA PHE A 86 4.24 10.66 5.17
C PHE A 86 2.91 10.64 5.90
N LEU A 87 2.16 9.54 5.85
CA LEU A 87 0.83 9.52 6.46
C LEU A 87 0.89 9.75 7.98
N PRO A 88 1.81 9.12 8.74
CA PRO A 88 1.98 9.41 10.17
C PRO A 88 2.46 10.83 10.45
N ILE A 89 3.41 11.34 9.67
CA ILE A 89 3.97 12.70 9.83
C ILE A 89 2.88 13.75 9.59
N ILE A 90 2.16 13.65 8.47
CA ILE A 90 1.10 14.61 8.12
C ILE A 90 -0.03 14.54 9.15
N THR A 91 -0.42 13.33 9.55
CA THR A 91 -1.42 13.12 10.61
C THR A 91 -0.97 13.80 11.91
N ALA A 92 0.28 13.59 12.31
CA ALA A 92 0.84 14.21 13.51
C ALA A 92 0.85 15.74 13.42
N LEU A 93 1.19 16.30 12.26
CA LEU A 93 1.16 17.75 12.03
C LEU A 93 -0.27 18.31 12.09
N VAL A 94 -1.24 17.70 11.39
CA VAL A 94 -2.64 18.16 11.38
C VAL A 94 -3.22 18.16 12.80
N PHE A 95 -2.95 17.11 13.60
CA PHE A 95 -3.39 17.06 14.99
C PHE A 95 -2.55 17.91 15.94
N GLY A 96 -1.28 18.15 15.63
CA GLY A 96 -0.39 19.01 16.39
C GLY A 96 -0.79 20.49 16.28
N PHE A 97 -1.13 20.96 15.08
CA PHE A 97 -1.67 22.31 14.88
C PHE A 97 -3.07 22.49 15.50
N ALA A 98 -3.83 21.40 15.61
CA ALA A 98 -5.17 21.39 16.16
C ALA A 98 -5.23 21.50 17.69
N ARG A 99 -4.29 20.85 18.39
CA ARG A 99 -4.22 20.83 19.85
C ARG A 99 -3.29 21.94 20.32
N GLY A 100 -3.84 22.96 20.96
CA GLY A 100 -3.04 23.95 21.69
C GLY A 100 -2.07 23.28 22.69
N LYS A 101 -1.05 24.04 23.12
CA LYS A 101 0.19 23.66 23.87
C LYS A 101 0.04 22.66 25.06
N GLY A 102 -0.45 21.45 24.83
CA GLY A 102 -0.57 20.39 25.83
C GLY A 102 0.57 19.37 25.69
N CYS A 103 1.37 19.22 26.74
CA CYS A 103 2.57 18.36 26.75
C CYS A 103 2.24 16.88 26.50
N LEU A 104 1.11 16.39 27.07
CA LEU A 104 0.65 15.00 26.93
C LEU A 104 0.25 14.61 25.50
N SER A 105 -0.22 15.56 24.69
CA SER A 105 -0.55 15.27 23.29
C SER A 105 0.66 15.28 22.36
N ALA A 106 1.70 16.05 22.70
CA ALA A 106 2.92 16.08 21.91
C ALA A 106 3.65 14.73 21.95
N ALA A 107 3.70 14.09 23.13
CA ALA A 107 4.33 12.77 23.31
C ALA A 107 3.61 11.65 22.53
N GLY A 108 2.27 11.67 22.47
CA GLY A 108 1.51 10.68 21.69
C GLY A 108 1.69 10.83 20.18
N LEU A 109 1.72 12.08 19.69
CA LEU A 109 1.94 12.37 18.26
C LEU A 109 3.38 12.07 17.83
N SER A 110 4.37 12.36 18.69
CA SER A 110 5.76 12.01 18.42
C SER A 110 5.97 10.50 18.41
N ALA A 111 5.39 9.76 19.36
CA ALA A 111 5.44 8.30 19.36
C ALA A 111 4.82 7.71 18.08
N PHE A 112 3.69 8.25 17.61
CA PHE A 112 3.07 7.81 16.36
C PHE A 112 3.96 8.08 15.13
N ALA A 113 4.58 9.26 15.06
CA ALA A 113 5.52 9.58 14.00
C ALA A 113 6.76 8.67 14.01
N VAL A 114 7.30 8.37 15.20
CA VAL A 114 8.43 7.44 15.39
C VAL A 114 8.06 6.03 14.95
N VAL A 115 6.87 5.52 15.34
CA VAL A 115 6.39 4.19 14.91
C VAL A 115 6.23 4.13 13.40
N GLY A 116 5.68 5.20 12.78
CA GLY A 116 5.60 5.35 11.33
C GLY A 116 6.96 5.25 10.66
N LEU A 117 7.94 6.02 11.16
CA LEU A 117 9.31 6.02 10.67
C LEU A 117 9.98 4.65 10.80
N LEU A 118 9.83 3.99 11.95
CA LEU A 118 10.38 2.65 12.20
C LEU A 118 9.75 1.61 11.27
N THR A 119 8.44 1.70 11.01
CA THR A 119 7.76 0.78 10.11
C THR A 119 8.13 1.04 8.65
N ALA A 120 8.30 2.31 8.26
CA ALA A 120 8.83 2.66 6.94
C ALA A 120 10.26 2.12 6.75
N GLY A 121 11.12 2.27 7.77
CA GLY A 121 12.47 1.70 7.75
C GLY A 121 12.48 0.17 7.69
N TYR A 122 11.67 -0.49 8.52
CA TYR A 122 11.56 -1.96 8.52
C TYR A 122 11.03 -2.49 7.19
N THR A 123 9.98 -1.88 6.64
CA THR A 123 9.45 -2.29 5.32
C THR A 123 10.44 -2.05 4.20
N MET A 124 11.21 -0.96 4.26
CA MET A 124 12.30 -0.69 3.30
C MET A 124 13.40 -1.75 3.40
N VAL A 125 13.78 -2.17 4.60
CA VAL A 125 14.75 -3.26 4.79
C VAL A 125 14.21 -4.56 4.22
N MET A 126 12.99 -4.97 4.60
CA MET A 126 12.39 -6.23 4.12
C MET A 126 12.26 -6.28 2.59
N HIS A 127 11.90 -5.16 1.95
CA HIS A 127 11.84 -5.10 0.50
C HIS A 127 13.23 -5.01 -0.15
N SER A 128 14.20 -4.33 0.47
CA SER A 128 15.59 -4.35 -0.01
C SER A 128 16.22 -5.74 0.10
N GLU A 129 15.74 -6.54 1.05
CA GLU A 129 16.03 -7.97 1.23
C GLU A 129 15.13 -8.85 0.34
N GLY A 130 14.54 -8.29 -0.73
CA GLY A 130 14.02 -9.06 -1.87
C GLY A 130 12.62 -9.64 -1.72
N ASP A 131 11.93 -9.50 -0.58
CA ASP A 131 10.56 -10.01 -0.40
C ASP A 131 9.55 -9.15 -1.17
N THR A 132 9.52 -9.34 -2.49
CA THR A 132 8.62 -8.69 -3.45
C THR A 132 7.18 -9.25 -3.35
N GLY A 133 6.99 -10.35 -2.62
CA GLY A 133 5.73 -11.06 -2.57
C GLY A 133 5.17 -11.34 -3.97
N ASN A 134 3.86 -11.16 -4.13
CA ASN A 134 3.16 -11.39 -5.41
C ASN A 134 2.95 -10.11 -6.23
N GLU A 135 3.43 -8.93 -5.79
CA GLU A 135 3.31 -7.63 -6.48
C GLU A 135 1.90 -7.27 -7.00
N GLY A 136 0.85 -7.84 -6.41
CA GLY A 136 -0.54 -7.67 -6.87
C GLY A 136 -0.92 -8.49 -8.11
N VAL A 137 -0.09 -9.43 -8.56
CA VAL A 137 -0.40 -10.38 -9.67
C VAL A 137 -1.52 -11.35 -9.30
N ARG A 138 -1.80 -11.54 -8.02
CA ARG A 138 -2.99 -12.29 -7.60
C ARG A 138 -4.20 -11.35 -7.52
N PRO A 139 -5.37 -11.73 -8.04
CA PRO A 139 -5.68 -12.99 -8.73
C PRO A 139 -5.08 -12.99 -10.14
N GLY A 140 -4.65 -14.18 -10.57
CA GLY A 140 -4.10 -14.37 -11.91
C GLY A 140 -5.11 -14.11 -13.03
N PRO A 141 -4.63 -14.00 -14.28
CA PRO A 141 -5.51 -13.90 -15.43
C PRO A 141 -6.37 -15.16 -15.55
N SER A 142 -7.61 -14.98 -16.02
CA SER A 142 -8.57 -16.07 -16.16
C SER A 142 -8.02 -17.21 -17.04
N GLY A 143 -8.19 -18.44 -16.58
CA GLY A 143 -7.72 -19.62 -17.31
C GLY A 143 -6.24 -19.96 -17.11
N LEU A 144 -5.53 -19.23 -16.25
CA LEU A 144 -4.22 -19.64 -15.74
C LEU A 144 -4.32 -20.01 -14.26
N GLU A 145 -3.73 -21.14 -13.91
CA GLU A 145 -3.50 -21.53 -12.52
C GLU A 145 -2.14 -20.98 -12.07
N ILE A 146 -2.12 -20.30 -10.92
CA ILE A 146 -0.89 -19.74 -10.34
C ILE A 146 -0.53 -20.54 -9.11
N ALA A 147 0.56 -21.29 -9.20
CA ALA A 147 1.20 -21.95 -8.08
C ALA A 147 2.39 -21.11 -7.59
N GLU A 148 2.65 -21.18 -6.28
CA GLU A 148 3.90 -20.64 -5.73
C GLU A 148 5.04 -21.54 -6.20
N GLY A 149 6.02 -20.92 -6.86
CA GLY A 149 7.24 -21.59 -7.28
C GLY A 149 8.24 -21.67 -6.13
N GLU A 150 9.47 -22.04 -6.45
CA GLU A 150 10.55 -22.08 -5.47
C GLU A 150 10.85 -20.68 -4.95
N LYS A 151 11.02 -20.57 -3.64
CA LYS A 151 11.49 -19.36 -2.96
C LYS A 151 13.01 -19.46 -2.85
N GLU A 152 13.72 -18.66 -3.62
CA GLU A 152 15.17 -18.59 -3.57
C GLU A 152 15.58 -17.47 -2.61
N CYS A 153 16.24 -17.83 -1.51
CA CYS A 153 16.77 -16.88 -0.53
C CYS A 153 18.30 -16.93 -0.53
N GLY A 154 18.93 -15.80 -0.80
CA GLY A 154 20.39 -15.62 -0.72
C GLY A 154 20.78 -14.38 0.09
N SER A 155 22.08 -14.08 0.16
CA SER A 155 22.59 -12.90 0.90
C SER A 155 22.11 -11.55 0.35
N GLY A 156 21.47 -11.53 -0.82
CA GLY A 156 20.85 -10.35 -1.44
C GLY A 156 19.32 -10.34 -1.36
N GLY A 157 18.71 -11.28 -0.64
CA GLY A 157 17.27 -11.32 -0.42
C GLY A 157 16.56 -12.61 -0.84
N CYS A 158 15.24 -12.64 -0.64
CA CYS A 158 14.36 -13.75 -0.98
C CYS A 158 13.44 -13.42 -2.15
N THR A 159 13.73 -13.91 -3.35
CA THR A 159 12.81 -13.81 -4.48
C THR A 159 11.87 -15.01 -4.51
N GLN A 160 10.58 -14.78 -4.76
CA GLN A 160 9.60 -15.84 -4.94
C GLN A 160 9.27 -15.97 -6.43
N ALA A 161 9.62 -17.09 -7.05
CA ALA A 161 9.14 -17.37 -8.39
C ALA A 161 7.65 -17.75 -8.35
N LEU A 162 6.90 -17.35 -9.37
CA LEU A 162 5.53 -17.80 -9.57
C LEU A 162 5.48 -18.74 -10.76
N ARG A 163 4.91 -19.92 -10.57
CA ARG A 163 4.69 -20.87 -11.65
C ARG A 163 3.26 -20.75 -12.14
N VAL A 164 3.11 -20.57 -13.44
CA VAL A 164 1.83 -20.31 -14.08
C VAL A 164 1.57 -21.41 -15.09
N THR A 165 0.43 -22.08 -14.99
CA THR A 165 0.03 -23.18 -15.87
C THR A 165 -1.28 -22.88 -16.58
N GLY A 166 -1.32 -23.16 -17.89
CA GLY A 166 -2.48 -22.97 -18.77
C GLY A 166 -2.05 -22.61 -20.19
N ASP A 167 -2.99 -22.63 -21.13
CA ASP A 167 -2.69 -22.39 -22.54
C ASP A 167 -2.11 -20.98 -22.76
N HIS A 168 -1.00 -20.92 -23.51
CA HIS A 168 -0.26 -19.68 -23.78
C HIS A 168 0.12 -18.93 -22.49
N ALA A 169 0.52 -19.68 -21.45
CA ALA A 169 0.81 -19.14 -20.11
C ALA A 169 1.74 -17.91 -20.14
N ALA A 170 2.85 -17.99 -20.89
CA ALA A 170 3.83 -16.91 -20.94
C ALA A 170 3.24 -15.63 -21.56
N GLU A 171 2.48 -15.75 -22.64
CA GLU A 171 1.92 -14.60 -23.35
C GLU A 171 0.81 -13.94 -22.56
N ARG A 172 -0.15 -14.72 -22.05
CA ARG A 172 -1.23 -14.21 -21.20
C ARG A 172 -0.70 -13.56 -19.92
N MET A 173 0.38 -14.09 -19.36
CA MET A 173 0.99 -13.48 -18.18
C MET A 173 1.69 -12.15 -18.53
N ARG A 174 2.35 -12.03 -19.69
CA ARG A 174 2.91 -10.74 -20.14
C ARG A 174 1.82 -9.70 -20.38
N GLU A 175 0.72 -10.09 -21.04
CA GLU A 175 -0.45 -9.21 -21.23
C GLU A 175 -1.04 -8.77 -19.89
N HIS A 176 -1.19 -9.70 -18.94
CA HIS A 176 -1.67 -9.39 -17.61
C HIS A 176 -0.76 -8.42 -16.86
N LEU A 177 0.56 -8.64 -16.89
CA LEU A 177 1.53 -7.72 -16.30
C LEU A 177 1.48 -6.34 -16.96
N SER A 178 1.32 -6.27 -18.28
CA SER A 178 1.14 -5.00 -18.98
C SER A 178 -0.14 -4.29 -18.55
N SER A 179 -1.24 -5.02 -18.34
CA SER A 179 -2.49 -4.44 -17.80
C SER A 179 -2.35 -3.90 -16.37
N LEU A 180 -1.38 -4.41 -15.60
CA LEU A 180 -1.00 -3.93 -14.27
C LEU A 180 0.04 -2.79 -14.30
N GLY A 181 0.36 -2.28 -15.50
CA GLY A 181 1.29 -1.18 -15.71
C GLY A 181 2.77 -1.57 -15.62
N PHE A 182 3.11 -2.84 -15.90
CA PHE A 182 4.50 -3.24 -16.14
C PHE A 182 4.83 -3.06 -17.63
N ASP A 183 5.83 -2.22 -17.91
CA ASP A 183 6.22 -1.90 -19.28
C ASP A 183 7.64 -2.35 -19.59
N ARG A 184 7.88 -2.72 -20.84
CA ARG A 184 9.22 -3.06 -21.31
C ARG A 184 10.06 -1.80 -21.37
N ARG A 185 11.09 -1.70 -20.52
CA ARG A 185 12.03 -0.57 -20.57
C ARG A 185 13.27 -0.91 -21.40
N PRO A 186 13.83 0.07 -22.12
CA PRO A 186 15.11 -0.12 -22.80
C PRO A 186 16.20 -0.48 -21.77
N GLY A 187 16.91 -1.57 -22.04
CA GLY A 187 17.97 -2.08 -21.15
C GLY A 187 17.51 -3.02 -20.04
N SER A 188 16.21 -3.34 -19.91
CA SER A 188 15.73 -4.40 -19.01
C SER A 188 15.37 -5.68 -19.78
N SER A 189 15.73 -6.83 -19.23
CA SER A 189 15.34 -8.15 -19.76
C SER A 189 13.87 -8.50 -19.47
N GLY A 190 13.20 -7.74 -18.61
CA GLY A 190 11.81 -7.95 -18.19
C GLY A 190 10.91 -6.72 -18.32
N LEU A 191 9.65 -6.91 -17.92
CA LEU A 191 8.64 -5.86 -17.81
C LEU A 191 8.80 -5.18 -16.45
N CYS A 192 8.93 -3.87 -16.39
CA CYS A 192 9.21 -3.16 -15.14
C CYS A 192 8.10 -2.16 -14.79
N ARG A 193 7.83 -2.04 -13.50
CA ARG A 193 6.92 -1.08 -12.92
C ARG A 193 7.68 -0.21 -11.92
N VAL A 194 7.40 1.09 -11.94
CA VAL A 194 8.00 2.04 -10.99
C VAL A 194 6.89 2.73 -10.22
N HIS A 195 7.07 2.77 -8.91
CA HIS A 195 6.19 3.46 -7.95
C HIS A 195 7.01 4.46 -7.14
N GLY A 196 6.34 5.44 -6.55
CA GLY A 196 6.97 6.39 -5.63
C GLY A 196 7.18 7.77 -6.24
N LEU A 197 6.88 8.78 -5.41
CA LEU A 197 6.97 10.20 -5.75
C LEU A 197 8.38 10.77 -5.52
N LEU A 198 8.98 10.41 -4.39
CA LEU A 198 10.26 10.86 -3.85
C LEU A 198 11.25 9.69 -3.70
N ILE A 199 10.77 8.52 -3.28
CA ILE A 199 11.57 7.30 -3.15
C ILE A 199 11.09 6.32 -4.24
N PRO A 200 11.71 6.36 -5.45
CA PRO A 200 11.32 5.49 -6.54
C PRO A 200 11.65 4.04 -6.18
N TYR A 201 10.62 3.21 -6.21
CA TYR A 201 10.69 1.77 -6.09
C TYR A 201 10.44 1.15 -7.45
N LYS A 202 11.43 0.44 -7.97
CA LYS A 202 11.35 -0.24 -9.26
C LYS A 202 11.26 -1.74 -9.01
N VAL A 203 10.37 -2.41 -9.71
CA VAL A 203 10.28 -3.87 -9.73
C VAL A 203 10.13 -4.32 -11.16
N CYS A 204 10.90 -5.33 -11.55
CA CYS A 204 10.86 -5.96 -12.86
C CYS A 204 10.40 -7.42 -12.73
N ALA A 205 9.52 -7.82 -13.63
CA ALA A 205 9.05 -9.17 -13.82
C ALA A 205 9.72 -9.77 -15.06
N GLY A 206 10.45 -10.85 -14.88
CA GLY A 206 10.91 -11.72 -15.96
C GLY A 206 9.90 -12.84 -16.18
N VAL A 207 9.39 -13.00 -17.41
CA VAL A 207 8.50 -14.12 -17.76
C VAL A 207 9.27 -15.11 -18.63
N LYS A 208 9.67 -16.23 -18.05
CA LYS A 208 10.39 -17.32 -18.69
C LYS A 208 9.41 -18.42 -19.10
N GLU A 209 9.38 -18.75 -20.38
CA GLU A 209 8.58 -19.86 -20.88
C GLU A 209 9.33 -21.18 -20.62
N ILE A 210 8.71 -22.10 -19.88
CA ILE A 210 9.24 -23.45 -19.64
C ILE A 210 8.65 -24.42 -20.66
N SER A 211 7.36 -24.27 -20.95
CA SER A 211 6.62 -25.04 -21.95
C SER A 211 5.47 -24.21 -22.52
N PRO A 212 4.81 -24.63 -23.61
CA PRO A 212 3.68 -23.90 -24.20
C PRO A 212 2.51 -23.67 -23.22
N THR A 213 2.42 -24.51 -22.19
CA THR A 213 1.40 -24.44 -21.15
C THR A 213 1.94 -24.03 -19.78
N THR A 214 3.23 -23.72 -19.65
CA THR A 214 3.85 -23.41 -18.36
C THR A 214 4.86 -22.28 -18.49
N ALA A 215 4.67 -21.25 -17.68
CA ALA A 215 5.60 -20.14 -17.55
C ALA A 215 6.02 -19.94 -16.10
N GLU A 216 7.20 -19.37 -15.93
CA GLU A 216 7.75 -18.96 -14.65
C GLU A 216 7.91 -17.45 -14.66
N VAL A 217 7.42 -16.80 -13.61
CA VAL A 217 7.58 -15.36 -13.39
C VAL A 217 8.55 -15.18 -12.24
N SER A 218 9.67 -14.50 -12.50
CA SER A 218 10.65 -14.13 -11.48
C SER A 218 10.69 -12.62 -11.30
N TRP A 219 11.00 -12.19 -10.09
CA TRP A 219 11.03 -10.78 -9.71
C TRP A 219 12.46 -10.32 -9.49
N SER A 220 12.76 -9.09 -9.91
CA SER A 220 13.98 -8.37 -9.56
C SER A 220 13.66 -6.92 -9.19
N ILE A 221 14.36 -6.40 -8.19
CA ILE A 221 14.26 -5.01 -7.73
C ILE A 221 15.40 -4.19 -8.33
#